data_AF-A0A9Q2PAQ1-F1
#
_entry.id   AF-A0A9Q2PAQ1-F1
#
_cell.length_a   1.000
_cell.length_b   1.000
_cell.length_c   1.000
_cell.angle_alpha   90.00
_cell.angle_beta   90.00
_cell.angle_gamma   90.00
#
_symmetry.space_group_name_H-M   'P 1'
#
loop_
_entity.id
_entity.type
_entity.pdbx_description
1 polymer ?
#
loop_
_entity_poly.entity_id
_entity_poly.type
_entity_poly.pdbx_seq_one_letter_code
_entity_poly.pdbx_strand_id
1 'polypeptide(L)' 'MTDINAIPRENPRELTDTDIEVEIAGIRVGHELGGLTLTPEAEAAARAVLAGEETADEAIARSIADLRRRNGL' A
#
# COMPACT_ATOMS: atom_id res chain seq x y z
N MET A 1 23.57 16.57 -2.48
CA MET A 1 22.26 15.94 -2.72
C MET A 1 22.48 14.45 -2.58
N THR A 2 22.00 13.83 -1.49
CA THR A 2 22.25 12.41 -1.21
C THR A 2 21.36 11.57 -2.13
N ASP A 3 21.93 10.60 -2.85
CA ASP A 3 21.18 9.66 -3.67
C ASP A 3 20.31 8.79 -2.75
N ILE A 4 18.99 9.00 -2.81
CA ILE A 4 18.03 8.27 -1.97
C ILE A 4 18.03 6.77 -2.28
N ASN A 5 18.54 6.38 -3.46
CA ASN A 5 18.68 4.98 -3.87
C ASN A 5 19.93 4.31 -3.27
N ALA A 6 20.83 5.09 -2.66
CA ALA A 6 22.02 4.57 -1.98
C ALA A 6 21.76 4.18 -0.52
N ILE A 7 20.57 4.46 0.02
CA ILE A 7 20.18 3.98 1.35
C ILE A 7 19.89 2.48 1.23
N PRO A 8 20.66 1.60 1.90
CA PRO A 8 20.37 0.18 1.92
C PRO A 8 18.95 0.01 2.47
N ARG A 9 18.02 -0.47 1.63
CA ARG A 9 16.74 -0.93 2.12
C ARG A 9 17.05 -2.24 2.81
N GLU A 10 17.21 -2.19 4.14
CA GLU A 10 17.28 -3.40 4.94
C GLU A 10 16.17 -4.35 4.48
N ASN A 11 16.51 -5.64 4.41
CA ASN A 11 15.54 -6.70 4.16
C ASN A 11 14.34 -6.43 5.07
N PRO A 12 13.14 -6.11 4.56
CA PRO A 12 12.06 -5.63 5.41
C PRO A 12 11.79 -6.73 6.42
N ARG A 13 12.09 -6.44 7.69
CA ARG A 13 11.68 -7.28 8.80
C ARG A 13 10.21 -7.61 8.61
N GLU A 14 9.81 -8.84 8.88
CA GLU A 14 8.39 -9.17 8.93
C GLU A 14 7.71 -8.18 9.88
N LEU A 15 6.66 -7.53 9.39
CA LEU A 15 5.92 -6.54 10.15
C LEU A 15 5.04 -7.28 11.16
N THR A 16 5.03 -6.80 12.39
CA THR A 16 4.05 -7.26 13.38
C THR A 16 2.69 -6.65 13.08
N ASP A 17 1.61 -7.22 13.63
CA ASP A 17 0.27 -6.62 13.53
C ASP A 17 0.24 -5.15 13.97
N THR A 18 1.04 -4.81 14.99
CA THR A 18 1.15 -3.42 15.46
C THR A 18 1.85 -2.52 14.45
N ASP A 19 2.90 -3.01 13.78
CA ASP A 19 3.56 -2.25 12.71
C ASP A 19 2.58 -2.01 11.55
N ILE A 20 1.80 -3.02 11.17
CA ILE A 20 0.80 -2.90 10.11
C ILE A 20 -0.23 -1.81 10.47
N GLU A 21 -0.74 -1.78 11.70
CA GLU A 21 -1.68 -0.72 12.12
C GLU A 21 -1.05 0.68 12.07
N VAL A 22 0.22 0.81 12.45
CA VAL A 22 0.95 2.09 12.38
C VAL A 22 1.10 2.56 10.93
N GLU A 23 1.49 1.65 10.02
CA GLU A 23 1.61 1.95 8.60
C GLU A 23 0.26 2.32 7.97
N ILE A 24 -0.81 1.59 8.29
CA ILE A 24 -2.16 1.92 7.83
C ILE A 24 -2.61 3.28 8.35
N ALA A 25 -2.32 3.63 9.61
CA ALA A 25 -2.59 4.95 10.15
C ALA A 25 -1.82 6.03 9.37
N GLY A 26 -0.55 5.79 9.02
CA GLY A 26 0.26 6.68 8.19
C GLY A 26 -0.34 6.88 6.78
N ILE A 27 -0.79 5.79 6.14
CA ILE A 27 -1.45 5.83 4.83
C ILE A 27 -2.74 6.66 4.90
N ARG A 28 -3.57 6.46 5.94
CA ARG A 28 -4.81 7.23 6.15
C ARG A 28 -4.52 8.72 6.29
N VAL A 29 -3.55 9.10 7.12
CA VAL A 29 -3.12 10.50 7.29
C VAL A 29 -2.61 11.09 5.97
N GLY A 30 -1.81 10.34 5.21
CA GLY A 30 -1.32 10.77 3.90
C GLY A 30 -2.45 11.07 2.91
N HIS A 31 -3.51 10.25 2.91
CA HIS A 31 -4.71 10.50 2.10
C HIS A 31 -5.45 11.76 2.56
N GLU A 32 -5.68 11.90 3.87
CA GLU A 32 -6.38 13.06 4.45
C GLU A 32 -5.65 14.38 4.12
N LEU A 33 -4.33 14.41 4.26
CA LEU A 33 -3.50 15.57 3.89
C LEU A 33 -3.57 15.88 2.39
N GLY A 34 -3.80 14.86 1.56
CA GLY A 34 -4.04 15.02 0.13
C GLY A 34 -5.48 15.41 -0.24
N GLY A 35 -6.39 15.56 0.74
CA GLY A 35 -7.80 15.80 0.49
C GLY A 35 -8.54 14.57 -0.07
N LEU A 36 -8.00 13.37 0.15
CA LEU A 36 -8.54 12.10 -0.31
C LEU A 36 -9.05 11.29 0.87
N THR A 37 -10.07 10.47 0.62
CA THR A 37 -10.53 9.46 1.57
C THR A 37 -9.95 8.12 1.18
N LEU A 38 -9.25 7.45 2.11
CA LEU A 38 -8.82 6.07 1.91
C LEU A 38 -10.07 5.17 1.87
N THR A 39 -10.28 4.46 0.75
CA THR A 39 -11.43 3.55 0.62
C THR A 39 -11.15 2.24 1.37
N PRO A 40 -12.20 1.50 1.79
CA PRO A 40 -12.02 0.19 2.41
C PRO A 40 -11.23 -0.80 1.56
N GLU A 41 -11.40 -0.76 0.23
CA GLU A 41 -10.69 -1.63 -0.71
C GLU A 41 -9.20 -1.27 -0.78
N ALA A 42 -8.87 0.03 -0.77
CA ALA A 42 -7.48 0.49 -0.76
C ALA A 42 -6.79 0.13 0.56
N GLU A 43 -7.49 0.23 1.69
CA GLU A 43 -6.96 -0.22 2.98
C GLU A 43 -6.73 -1.73 3.01
N ALA A 44 -7.67 -2.53 2.50
CA ALA A 44 -7.51 -3.99 2.44
C ALA A 44 -6.30 -4.39 1.58
N ALA A 45 -6.10 -3.74 0.44
CA ALA A 45 -4.92 -3.97 -0.40
C ALA A 45 -3.61 -3.58 0.30
N ALA A 46 -3.59 -2.43 0.99
CA ALA A 46 -2.42 -2.01 1.76
C ALA A 46 -2.08 -3.02 2.88
N ARG A 47 -3.09 -3.55 3.58
CA ARG A 47 -2.92 -4.57 4.62
C ARG A 47 -2.33 -5.86 4.07
N ALA A 48 -2.87 -6.38 2.96
CA ALA A 48 -2.38 -7.60 2.32
C ALA A 48 -0.91 -7.47 1.86
N VAL A 49 -0.54 -6.30 1.33
CA VAL A 49 0.85 -6.01 0.95
C VAL A 49 1.77 -5.94 2.17
N LEU A 50 1.37 -5.24 3.23
CA LEU A 50 2.16 -5.10 4.46
C LEU A 50 2.31 -6.43 5.21
N ALA A 51 1.30 -7.30 5.15
CA ALA A 51 1.33 -8.65 5.70
C ALA A 51 2.13 -9.65 4.83
N GLY A 52 2.56 -9.25 3.62
CA GLY A 52 3.26 -10.13 2.68
C GLY A 52 2.37 -11.19 2.04
N GLU A 53 1.05 -11.07 2.13
CA GLU A 53 0.08 -11.96 1.50
C GLU A 53 0.05 -11.79 -0.03
N GLU A 54 0.35 -10.58 -0.50
CA GLU A 54 0.54 -10.26 -1.91
C GLU A 54 1.64 -9.22 -2.09
N THR A 55 2.24 -9.19 -3.28
CA THR A 55 3.15 -8.12 -3.66
C THR A 55 2.39 -6.85 -4.05
N ALA A 56 3.05 -5.69 -3.95
CA ALA A 56 2.47 -4.42 -4.40
C ALA A 56 2.08 -4.46 -5.89
N ASP A 57 2.87 -5.13 -6.73
CA ASP A 57 2.60 -5.28 -8.16
C ASP A 57 1.34 -6.11 -8.42
N GLU A 58 1.13 -7.19 -7.66
CA GLU A 58 -0.09 -8.00 -7.72
C GLU A 58 -1.33 -7.20 -7.28
N ALA A 59 -1.22 -6.44 -6.19
CA ALA A 59 -2.29 -5.57 -5.70
C ALA A 59 -2.69 -4.50 -6.73
N ILE A 60 -1.69 -3.88 -7.38
CA ILE A 60 -1.90 -2.90 -8.47
C ILE A 60 -2.56 -3.58 -9.67
N ALA A 61 -2.04 -4.72 -10.11
CA ALA A 61 -2.57 -5.44 -11.27
C ALA A 61 -4.04 -5.84 -11.04
N ARG A 62 -4.38 -6.36 -9.86
CA ARG A 62 -5.75 -6.66 -9.45
C ARG A 62 -6.65 -5.42 -9.50
N SER A 63 -6.18 -4.32 -8.93
CA SER A 63 -6.95 -3.06 -8.89
C SER A 63 -7.21 -2.51 -10.29
N ILE A 64 -6.22 -2.57 -11.19
CA ILE A 64 -6.37 -2.18 -12.59
C ILE A 64 -7.37 -3.09 -13.31
N ALA A 65 -7.27 -4.42 -13.11
CA ALA A 65 -8.19 -5.38 -13.73
C ALA A 65 -9.64 -5.15 -13.29
N ASP A 66 -9.87 -4.85 -12.01
CA ASP A 66 -11.18 -4.52 -11.48
C ASP A 66 -11.71 -3.20 -12.04
N LEU A 67 -10.87 -2.17 -12.14
CA LEU A 67 -11.25 -0.91 -12.77
C LEU A 67 -11.63 -1.10 -14.24
N ARG A 68 -10.85 -1.90 -14.99
CA ARG A 68 -11.17 -2.24 -16.38
C ARG A 68 -12.51 -2.95 -16.49
N ARG A 69 -12.75 -3.95 -15.65
CA ARG A 69 -14.02 -4.70 -15.61
C ARG A 69 -15.22 -3.79 -15.31
N ARG A 70 -15.09 -2.87 -14.36
CA ARG A 70 -16.16 -1.91 -13.98
C ARG A 70 -16.47 -0.90 -15.09
N ASN A 71 -15.47 -0.57 -15.93
CA ASN A 71 -15.60 0.44 -16.97
C ASN A 71 -15.68 -0.13 -18.40
N GLY A 72 -15.74 -1.47 -18.56
CA GLY A 72 -15.85 -2.12 -19.86
C GLY A 72 -14.60 -2.01 -20.75
N LEU A 73 -13.42 -1.94 -20.14
CA LEU A 73 -12.11 -1.83 -20.80
C LEU A 73 -11.36 -3.17 -20.84
#